data_AF-A0A7S1D7L6-F1
#
_entry.id   AF-A0A7S1D7L6-F1
#
_cell.length_a   1.000
_cell.length_b   1.000
_cell.length_c   1.000
_cell.angle_alpha   90.00
_cell.angle_beta   90.00
_cell.angle_gamma   90.00
#
_symmetry.space_group_name_H-M   'P 1'
#
loop_
_entity.id
_entity.type
_entity.pdbx_description
1 polymer ?
#
loop_
_entity_poly.entity_id
_entity_poly.type
_entity_poly.pdbx_seq_one_letter_code
_entity_poly.pdbx_strand_id
1 'polypeptide(L)'
;TTQLFAKLVKENGVPYIDGTHWHSRFGHLVTYGAGYYGYLYAQVFATDIWNEIFRKRGMSRESGDRLWLDLLIHGGSREPNAMLAALLKRQPSVDAFFDSLEV
;
A
#
# COMPACT_ATOMS: atom_id res chain seq x y z
N THR A 1 -1.61 23.16 -10.88
CA THR A 1 -0.83 22.20 -10.06
C THR A 1 -0.24 22.82 -8.81
N THR A 2 0.54 23.91 -8.89
CA THR A 2 1.10 24.61 -7.70
C THR A 2 0.07 24.99 -6.64
N GLN A 3 -1.02 25.64 -7.02
CA GLN A 3 -2.08 26.08 -6.09
C GLN A 3 -2.74 24.89 -5.37
N LEU A 4 -2.95 23.77 -6.07
CA LEU A 4 -3.50 22.55 -5.48
C LEU A 4 -2.53 21.96 -4.44
N PHE A 5 -1.25 21.87 -4.78
CA PHE A 5 -0.24 21.37 -3.84
C PHE A 5 -0.15 22.27 -2.60
N ALA A 6 -0.10 23.59 -2.78
CA ALA A 6 -0.06 24.56 -1.68
C ALA A 6 -1.30 24.44 -0.76
N LYS A 7 -2.49 24.23 -1.33
CA LYS A 7 -3.71 23.98 -0.58
C LYS A 7 -3.60 22.69 0.24
N LEU A 8 -3.23 21.57 -0.40
CA LEU A 8 -3.17 20.26 0.25
C LEU A 8 -2.18 20.23 1.43
N VAL A 9 -0.96 20.75 1.25
CA VAL A 9 0.02 20.74 2.35
C VAL A 9 -0.45 21.59 3.53
N LYS A 10 -1.07 22.74 3.25
CA LYS A 10 -1.64 23.61 4.29
C LYS A 10 -2.79 22.95 5.05
N GLU A 11 -3.69 22.26 4.35
CA GLU A 11 -4.78 21.48 4.96
C GLU A 11 -4.27 20.33 5.84
N ASN A 12 -3.07 19.81 5.56
CA ASN A 12 -2.40 18.78 6.33
C ASN A 12 -1.39 19.33 7.36
N GLY A 13 -1.47 20.62 7.70
CA GLY A 13 -0.64 21.24 8.75
C GLY A 13 0.81 21.51 8.37
N VAL A 14 1.18 21.37 7.09
CA VAL A 14 2.53 21.64 6.58
C VAL A 14 2.57 23.02 5.92
N PRO A 15 3.46 23.94 6.34
CA PRO A 15 3.54 25.27 5.75
C PRO A 15 4.03 25.21 4.30
N TYR A 16 3.45 26.05 3.45
CA TYR A 16 3.89 26.26 2.07
C TYR A 16 4.72 27.54 1.97
N ILE A 17 5.83 27.49 1.22
CA ILE A 17 6.69 28.65 0.98
C ILE A 17 6.39 29.23 -0.40
N ASP A 18 6.00 30.50 -0.45
CA ASP A 18 5.69 31.21 -1.68
C ASP A 18 6.87 31.27 -2.65
N GLY A 19 6.59 31.28 -3.95
CA GLY A 19 7.60 31.24 -5.01
C GLY A 19 8.27 29.88 -5.21
N THR A 20 7.94 28.86 -4.42
CA THR A 20 8.45 27.49 -4.63
C THR A 20 7.53 26.66 -5.53
N HIS A 21 8.07 25.57 -6.10
CA HIS A 21 7.33 24.63 -6.94
C HIS A 21 7.77 23.18 -6.63
N TRP A 22 7.46 22.69 -5.42
CA TRP A 22 7.93 21.38 -4.95
C TRP A 22 7.58 20.23 -5.90
N HIS A 23 6.36 20.22 -6.43
CA HIS A 23 5.88 19.21 -7.37
C HIS A 23 6.75 19.10 -8.65
N SER A 24 7.48 20.15 -9.05
CA SER A 24 8.42 20.08 -10.18
C SER A 24 9.64 19.20 -9.89
N ARG A 25 9.94 18.94 -8.61
CA ARG A 25 10.98 17.99 -8.17
C ARG A 25 10.41 16.59 -7.91
N PHE A 26 9.09 16.43 -8.01
CA PHE A 26 8.43 15.16 -7.73
C PHE A 26 8.47 14.24 -8.95
N GLY A 27 9.62 13.57 -9.14
CA GLY A 27 9.89 12.75 -10.32
C GLY A 27 8.88 11.62 -10.57
N HIS A 28 8.20 11.14 -9.54
CA HIS A 28 7.15 10.12 -9.67
C HIS A 28 5.96 10.60 -10.54
N LEU A 29 5.75 11.91 -10.70
CA LEU A 29 4.74 12.41 -11.64
C LEU A 29 5.05 12.08 -13.09
N VAL A 30 6.31 11.80 -13.43
CA VAL A 30 6.75 11.51 -14.81
C VAL A 30 6.75 10.00 -15.08
N THR A 31 7.44 9.22 -14.24
CA THR A 31 7.63 7.77 -14.47
C THR A 31 6.52 6.92 -13.87
N TYR A 32 5.76 7.47 -12.92
CA TYR A 32 4.77 6.75 -12.12
C TYR A 32 3.47 7.56 -11.97
N GLY A 33 3.15 8.33 -13.02
CA GLY A 33 2.00 9.23 -13.06
C GLY A 33 0.71 8.53 -12.65
N ALA A 34 -0.05 9.16 -11.76
CA ALA A 34 -1.26 8.61 -11.13
C ALA A 34 -1.09 7.30 -10.34
N GLY A 35 0.12 6.73 -10.22
CA GLY A 35 0.38 5.49 -9.49
C GLY A 35 0.80 5.68 -8.03
N TYR A 36 1.15 6.89 -7.60
CA TYR A 36 1.81 7.11 -6.30
C TYR A 36 1.00 6.66 -5.08
N TYR A 37 -0.33 6.66 -5.15
CA TYR A 37 -1.18 6.10 -4.09
C TYR A 37 -0.96 4.59 -3.89
N GLY A 38 -0.42 3.91 -4.91
CA GLY A 38 -0.10 2.49 -4.93
C GLY A 38 0.84 2.06 -3.81
N TYR A 39 1.68 2.95 -3.28
CA TYR A 39 2.53 2.65 -2.12
C TYR A 39 1.69 2.38 -0.85
N LEU A 40 0.80 3.31 -0.49
CA LEU A 40 -0.08 3.12 0.66
C LEU A 40 -1.08 1.99 0.41
N TYR A 41 -1.59 1.88 -0.81
CA TYR A 41 -2.49 0.80 -1.21
C TYR A 41 -1.82 -0.58 -1.06
N ALA A 42 -0.58 -0.74 -1.50
CA ALA A 42 0.18 -1.98 -1.32
C ALA A 42 0.47 -2.28 0.16
N GLN A 43 0.76 -1.25 0.96
CA GLN A 43 1.02 -1.40 2.38
C GLN A 43 -0.22 -1.93 3.13
N VAL A 44 -1.43 -1.48 2.77
CA VAL A 44 -2.69 -2.01 3.33
C VAL A 44 -2.77 -3.54 3.17
N PHE A 45 -2.56 -4.06 1.96
CA PHE A 45 -2.60 -5.51 1.72
C PHE A 45 -1.46 -6.25 2.38
N ALA A 46 -0.25 -5.67 2.36
CA ALA A 46 0.92 -6.29 2.99
C ALA A 46 0.69 -6.48 4.50
N THR A 47 0.13 -5.48 5.18
CA THR A 47 -0.18 -5.57 6.62
C THR A 47 -1.29 -6.58 6.88
N ASP A 48 -2.32 -6.64 6.04
CA ASP A 48 -3.40 -7.62 6.17
C ASP A 48 -2.90 -9.08 5.99
N ILE A 49 -2.07 -9.30 4.95
CA ILE A 49 -1.38 -10.58 4.71
C ILE A 49 -0.49 -10.97 5.89
N TRP A 50 0.28 -10.00 6.42
CA TRP A 50 1.15 -10.24 7.57
C TRP A 50 0.34 -10.69 8.79
N ASN A 51 -0.74 -9.96 9.10
CA ASN A 51 -1.58 -10.26 10.26
C ASN A 51 -2.28 -11.62 10.15
N GLU A 52 -2.73 -12.00 8.96
CA GLU A 52 -3.42 -13.27 8.73
C GLU A 52 -2.46 -14.48 8.73
N ILE A 53 -1.31 -14.35 8.06
CA ILE A 53 -0.44 -15.50 7.77
C ILE A 53 0.70 -15.60 8.78
N PHE A 54 1.35 -14.48 9.09
CA PHE A 54 2.64 -14.47 9.78
C PHE A 54 2.53 -14.12 11.26
N ARG A 55 1.60 -13.26 11.68
CA ARG A 55 1.53 -12.77 13.07
C ARG A 55 1.41 -13.89 14.12
N LYS A 56 0.63 -14.93 13.86
CA LYS A 56 0.45 -16.07 14.79
C LYS A 56 1.42 -17.22 14.56
N ARG A 57 1.79 -17.50 13.30
CA ARG A 57 2.60 -18.67 12.90
C ARG A 57 4.08 -18.35 12.71
N GLY A 58 4.47 -17.08 12.75
CA GLY A 58 5.81 -16.61 12.46
C GLY A 58 6.23 -16.87 11.00
N MET A 59 7.55 -16.78 10.76
CA MET A 59 8.20 -17.10 9.49
C MET A 59 8.37 -18.61 9.31
N SER A 60 7.27 -19.36 9.41
CA SER A 60 7.28 -20.81 9.23
C SER A 60 7.29 -21.20 7.75
N ARG A 61 7.70 -22.45 7.45
CA ARG A 61 7.60 -23.04 6.11
C ARG A 61 6.16 -23.02 5.58
N GLU A 62 5.20 -23.34 6.43
CA GLU A 62 3.77 -23.32 6.09
C GLU A 62 3.29 -21.92 5.68
N SER A 63 3.69 -20.88 6.44
CA SER A 63 3.38 -19.48 6.13
C SER A 63 3.94 -19.07 4.76
N GLY A 64 5.18 -19.45 4.48
CA GLY A 64 5.84 -19.18 3.20
C GLY A 64 5.19 -19.91 2.02
N ASP A 65 4.88 -21.21 2.19
CA ASP A 65 4.22 -22.02 1.15
C ASP A 65 2.84 -21.44 0.80
N ARG A 66 2.07 -20.99 1.80
CA ARG A 66 0.77 -20.32 1.56
C ARG A 66 0.94 -19.05 0.73
N LEU A 67 1.84 -18.15 1.14
CA LEU A 67 2.10 -16.91 0.39
C LEU A 67 2.55 -17.19 -1.05
N TRP A 68 3.40 -18.19 -1.24
CA TRP A 68 3.89 -18.55 -2.58
C TRP A 68 2.78 -19.11 -3.47
N LEU A 69 2.06 -20.13 -2.99
CA LEU A 69 1.09 -20.89 -3.78
C LEU A 69 -0.17 -20.09 -4.09
N ASP A 70 -0.63 -19.24 -3.17
CA ASP A 70 -1.89 -18.51 -3.33
C ASP A 70 -1.71 -17.14 -3.99
N LEU A 71 -0.49 -16.57 -4.00
CA LEU A 71 -0.22 -15.22 -4.51
C LEU A 71 0.98 -15.14 -5.46
N LEU A 72 2.19 -15.45 -5.01
CA LEU A 72 3.42 -15.09 -5.75
C LEU A 72 3.61 -15.88 -7.05
N ILE A 73 3.29 -17.17 -7.07
CA ILE A 73 3.54 -18.06 -8.22
C ILE A 73 2.78 -17.63 -9.48
N HIS A 74 1.72 -16.85 -9.34
CA HIS A 74 0.83 -16.48 -10.44
C HIS A 74 1.32 -15.25 -11.23
N GLY A 75 2.14 -14.39 -10.63
CA GLY A 75 2.48 -13.10 -11.23
C GLY A 75 1.22 -12.33 -11.68
N GLY A 76 1.24 -11.79 -12.91
CA GLY A 76 0.10 -11.09 -13.50
C GLY A 76 -0.95 -11.99 -14.18
N SER A 77 -0.85 -13.31 -14.08
CA SER A 77 -1.75 -14.24 -14.80
C SER A 77 -3.12 -14.44 -14.14
N ARG A 78 -3.31 -13.94 -12.93
CA ARG A 78 -4.57 -14.03 -12.17
C ARG A 78 -5.02 -12.66 -11.68
N GLU A 79 -6.33 -12.53 -11.48
CA GLU A 79 -6.92 -11.28 -10.98
C GLU A 79 -6.46 -11.02 -9.53
N PRO A 80 -5.91 -9.82 -9.23
CA PRO A 80 -5.31 -9.53 -7.92
C PRO A 80 -6.25 -9.72 -6.73
N ASN A 81 -7.50 -9.25 -6.80
CA ASN A 81 -8.42 -9.34 -5.67
C ASN A 81 -8.84 -10.80 -5.40
N ALA A 82 -8.97 -11.62 -6.44
CA ALA A 82 -9.24 -13.05 -6.31
C ALA A 82 -8.08 -13.78 -5.63
N MET A 83 -6.83 -13.44 -5.96
CA MET A 83 -5.66 -14.01 -5.26
C MET A 83 -5.61 -13.58 -3.79
N LEU A 84 -5.83 -12.29 -3.51
CA LEU A 84 -5.88 -11.78 -2.14
C LEU A 84 -6.99 -12.44 -1.33
N ALA A 85 -8.19 -12.56 -1.90
CA ALA A 85 -9.32 -13.19 -1.23
C ALA A 85 -9.09 -14.69 -0.99
N ALA A 86 -8.46 -15.38 -1.94
CA ALA A 86 -8.08 -16.79 -1.79
C ALA A 86 -7.04 -16.99 -0.68
N LEU A 87 -6.05 -16.10 -0.58
CA LEU A 87 -5.00 -16.16 0.44
C LEU A 87 -5.54 -15.86 1.85
N LEU A 88 -6.35 -14.79 1.97
CA LEU A 88 -6.92 -14.29 3.23
C LEU A 88 -8.16 -15.07 3.69
N LYS A 89 -8.79 -15.85 2.81
CA LYS A 89 -10.09 -16.54 3.03
C LYS A 89 -11.25 -15.58 3.33
N ARG A 90 -11.08 -14.30 3.00
CA ARG A 90 -12.05 -13.20 3.09
C ARG A 90 -11.60 -12.07 2.16
N GLN A 91 -12.44 -11.07 1.95
CA GLN A 91 -11.98 -9.85 1.28
C GLN A 91 -10.90 -9.14 2.12
N PRO A 92 -9.95 -8.45 1.47
CA PRO A 92 -8.98 -7.62 2.17
C PRO A 92 -9.64 -6.55 3.03
N SER A 93 -9.01 -6.23 4.17
CA SER A 93 -9.47 -5.17 5.06
C SER A 93 -8.35 -4.17 5.36
N VAL A 94 -8.75 -2.93 5.65
CA VAL A 94 -7.88 -1.86 6.13
C VAL A 94 -7.61 -1.93 7.63
N ASP A 95 -8.38 -2.74 8.38
CA ASP A 95 -8.32 -2.77 9.85
C ASP A 95 -6.91 -3.10 10.35
N ALA A 96 -6.30 -4.14 9.80
CA ALA A 96 -4.93 -4.55 10.08
C ALA A 96 -3.91 -3.40 9.90
N PHE A 97 -4.12 -2.57 8.88
CA PHE A 97 -3.27 -1.41 8.60
C PHE A 97 -3.50 -0.31 9.64
N PHE A 98 -4.75 0.02 9.98
CA PHE A 98 -5.04 1.00 11.02
C PHE A 98 -4.54 0.57 12.40
N ASP A 99 -4.70 -0.70 12.78
CA ASP A 99 -4.15 -1.26 14.02
C ASP A 99 -2.61 -1.11 14.07
N SER A 100 -1.94 -1.20 12.92
CA SER A 100 -0.48 -1.03 12.84
C SER A 100 0.00 0.42 12.96
N LEU A 101 -0.91 1.38 12.81
CA LEU A 101 -0.63 2.81 12.91
C LEU A 101 -0.86 3.37 14.32
N GLU A 102 -1.31 2.56 15.27
CA GLU A 102 -1.46 2.98 16.66
C GLU A 102 -0.13 3.52 17.22
N VAL A 103 -0.15 4.81 17.55
CA VAL A 103 0.82 5.58 18.36
C VAL A 103 0.39 5.51 19.81
#